data_AF-A0A6A4GQX3-F1
#
_entry.id   AF-A0A6A4GQX3-F1
#
_cell.length_a   1.000
_cell.length_b   1.000
_cell.length_c   1.000
_cell.angle_alpha   90.00
_cell.angle_beta   90.00
_cell.angle_gamma   90.00
#
_symmetry.space_group_name_H-M   'P 1'
#
loop_
_entity.id
_entity.type
_entity.pdbx_description
1 polymer ?
#
loop_
_entity_poly.entity_id
_entity_poly.type
_entity_poly.pdbx_seq_one_letter_code
_entity_poly.pdbx_strand_id
1 'polypeptide(L)'
;MSSNDSPNSHTSENDALRRTIAELEQRHRRDKEQIRALQTQISGSPSHSSPAFEASWRARTDARVRQFCSLNRAGNALCAWHDSRRERRMYPPRMAPFGFLNCGCTHEQALFEESLSRHNVGSYLPGDSVRMDPALRNPLLKLLQDRYNYRDGDFERDPATGNWLHGEGPAYWEQQAATGANPRRPSGEVSIGTAD
;
A
#
# COMPACT_ATOMS: atom_id res chain seq x y z
N MET A 1 52.58 -32.78 8.12
CA MET A 1 51.77 -31.59 8.48
C MET A 1 50.64 -32.09 9.35
N SER A 2 50.79 -32.03 10.68
CA SER A 2 49.76 -32.50 11.62
C SER A 2 49.51 -31.38 12.61
N SER A 3 48.33 -30.78 12.50
CA SER A 3 47.86 -29.67 13.33
C SER A 3 47.72 -30.15 14.78
N ASN A 4 48.48 -29.53 15.68
CA ASN A 4 48.37 -29.71 17.12
C ASN A 4 47.15 -28.92 17.62
N ASP A 5 45.95 -29.47 17.43
CA ASP A 5 44.75 -28.92 18.05
C ASP A 5 44.70 -29.37 19.51
N SER A 6 45.06 -28.44 20.39
CA SER A 6 45.16 -28.69 21.82
C SER A 6 43.76 -28.74 22.43
N PRO A 7 43.33 -29.85 23.08
CA PRO A 7 41.96 -30.02 23.59
C PRO A 7 41.56 -28.98 24.64
N ASN A 8 42.53 -28.32 25.28
CA ASN A 8 42.31 -27.21 26.21
C ASN A 8 41.92 -25.88 25.55
N SER A 9 42.22 -25.69 24.26
CA SER A 9 41.85 -24.48 23.51
C SER A 9 40.36 -24.50 23.18
N HIS A 10 39.88 -25.66 22.73
CA HIS A 10 38.48 -25.87 22.34
C HIS A 10 37.51 -25.81 23.52
N THR A 11 37.94 -26.23 24.71
CA THR A 11 37.14 -26.12 25.94
C THR A 11 37.04 -24.67 26.43
N SER A 12 38.15 -23.92 26.41
CA SER A 12 38.17 -22.50 26.77
C SER A 12 37.30 -21.65 25.84
N GLU A 13 37.34 -21.95 24.55
CA GLU A 13 36.50 -21.29 23.54
C GLU A 13 35.02 -21.65 23.69
N ASN A 14 34.69 -22.92 23.97
CA ASN A 14 33.32 -23.33 24.28
C ASN A 14 32.75 -22.59 25.51
N ASP A 15 33.55 -22.42 26.55
CA ASP A 15 33.13 -21.71 27.75
C ASP A 15 32.95 -20.20 27.48
N ALA A 16 33.78 -19.61 26.62
CA ALA A 16 33.61 -18.23 26.17
C ALA A 16 32.31 -18.05 25.37
N LEU A 17 32.06 -18.94 24.40
CA LEU A 17 30.85 -18.90 23.57
C LEU A 17 29.59 -19.10 24.41
N ARG A 18 29.61 -20.02 25.38
CA ARG A 18 28.47 -20.23 26.31
C ARG A 18 28.15 -18.97 27.13
N ARG A 19 29.17 -18.24 27.58
CA ARG A 19 28.97 -16.95 28.27
C ARG A 19 28.36 -15.90 27.35
N THR A 20 28.86 -15.79 26.12
CA THR A 20 28.33 -14.84 25.12
C THR A 20 26.87 -15.15 24.76
N ILE A 21 26.52 -16.44 24.58
CA ILE A 21 25.14 -16.87 24.31
C ILE A 21 24.22 -16.47 25.47
N ALA A 22 24.62 -16.75 26.72
CA ALA A 22 23.83 -16.39 27.88
C ALA A 22 23.59 -14.87 27.99
N GLU A 23 24.60 -14.06 27.67
CA GLU A 23 24.48 -12.60 27.65
C GLU A 23 23.54 -12.10 26.54
N LEU A 24 23.67 -12.67 25.33
CA LEU A 24 22.81 -12.33 24.19
C LEU A 24 21.34 -12.72 24.44
N GLU A 25 21.10 -13.89 25.02
CA GLU A 25 19.75 -14.32 25.40
C GLU A 25 19.13 -13.40 26.47
N GLN A 26 19.95 -12.87 27.39
CA GLN A 26 19.48 -11.91 28.38
C GLN A 26 19.15 -10.55 27.77
N ARG A 27 19.98 -10.05 26.84
CA ARG A 27 19.69 -8.83 26.08
C ARG A 27 18.42 -8.99 25.24
N HIS A 28 18.29 -10.10 24.52
CA HIS A 28 17.10 -10.36 23.70
C HIS A 28 15.81 -10.43 24.52
N ARG A 29 15.85 -11.01 25.72
CA ARG A 29 14.70 -11.00 26.65
C ARG A 29 14.30 -9.58 27.05
N ARG A 30 15.27 -8.75 27.43
CA ARG A 30 15.01 -7.33 27.80
C ARG A 30 14.42 -6.55 26.62
N ASP A 31 14.98 -6.71 25.43
CA ASP A 31 14.50 -6.03 24.24
C ASP A 31 13.08 -6.47 23.88
N LYS A 32 12.77 -7.78 23.99
CA LYS A 32 11.40 -8.29 23.80
C LYS A 32 10.41 -7.72 24.81
N GLU A 33 10.80 -7.62 26.07
CA GLU A 33 9.95 -7.04 27.12
C GLU A 33 9.70 -5.56 26.88
N GLN A 34 10.74 -4.81 26.49
CA GLN A 34 10.64 -3.39 26.14
C GLN A 34 9.75 -3.17 24.91
N ILE A 35 9.91 -3.98 23.86
CA ILE A 35 9.04 -3.94 22.67
C ILE A 35 7.59 -4.20 23.06
N ARG A 36 7.32 -5.21 23.91
CA ARG A 36 5.97 -5.54 24.36
C ARG A 36 5.35 -4.42 25.20
N ALA A 37 6.13 -3.77 26.05
CA ALA A 37 5.69 -2.62 26.84
C ALA A 37 5.32 -1.43 25.94
N LEU A 38 6.18 -1.12 24.95
CA LEU A 38 5.92 -0.07 23.97
C LEU A 38 4.69 -0.37 23.10
N GLN A 39 4.53 -1.62 22.63
CA GLN A 39 3.35 -2.05 21.89
C GLN A 39 2.06 -1.92 22.71
N THR A 40 2.11 -2.19 24.01
CA THR A 40 0.96 -2.05 24.91
C THR A 40 0.58 -0.59 25.11
N GLN A 41 1.56 0.31 25.17
CA GLN A 41 1.32 1.77 25.23
C GLN A 41 0.73 2.31 23.92
N ILE A 42 1.15 1.79 22.77
CA ILE A 42 0.63 2.18 21.45
C ILE A 42 -0.79 1.64 21.22
N SER A 43 -1.10 0.44 21.70
CA SER A 43 -2.41 -0.22 21.50
C SER A 43 -3.54 0.35 22.38
N GLY A 44 -3.21 1.19 23.37
CA GLY A 44 -4.16 1.72 24.35
C GLY A 44 -4.84 3.05 23.98
N SER A 45 -4.49 3.67 22.84
CA SER A 45 -5.14 4.91 22.38
C SER A 45 -5.91 4.63 21.09
N PRO A 46 -7.22 4.96 21.02
CA PRO A 46 -7.82 5.16 19.71
C PRO A 46 -6.99 6.25 19.05
N SER A 47 -6.42 5.95 17.88
CA SER A 47 -5.70 6.95 17.08
C SER A 47 -6.71 8.00 16.63
N HIS A 48 -7.04 8.95 17.51
CA HIS A 48 -7.77 10.14 17.16
C HIS A 48 -6.82 10.95 16.30
N SER A 49 -6.97 10.79 14.99
CA SER A 49 -6.32 11.61 13.98
C SER A 49 -6.52 13.08 14.33
N SER A 50 -5.44 13.85 14.32
CA SER A 50 -5.55 15.29 14.54
C SER A 50 -6.41 15.92 13.42
N PRO A 51 -7.12 17.03 13.68
CA PRO A 51 -7.89 17.71 12.64
C PRO A 51 -7.06 18.07 11.40
N ALA A 52 -5.78 18.40 11.59
CA ALA A 52 -4.84 18.65 10.51
C ALA A 52 -4.56 17.39 9.68
N PHE A 53 -4.42 16.23 10.33
CA PHE A 53 -4.25 14.97 9.63
C PHE A 53 -5.52 14.56 8.87
N GLU A 54 -6.71 14.77 9.44
CA GLU A 54 -7.97 14.53 8.72
C GLU A 54 -8.14 15.43 7.49
N ALA A 55 -7.71 16.70 7.57
CA ALA A 55 -7.66 17.57 6.40
C ALA A 55 -6.67 17.05 5.35
N SER A 56 -5.48 16.62 5.78
CA SER A 56 -4.49 15.97 4.91
C SER A 56 -5.02 14.70 4.26
N TRP A 57 -5.82 13.91 4.97
CA TRP A 57 -6.47 12.72 4.45
C TRP A 57 -7.44 13.05 3.33
N ARG A 58 -8.35 13.98 3.58
CA ARG A 58 -9.34 14.41 2.58
C ARG A 58 -8.64 14.95 1.34
N ALA A 59 -7.64 15.81 1.49
CA ALA A 59 -6.87 16.35 0.38
C ALA A 59 -6.22 15.24 -0.47
N ARG A 60 -5.64 14.22 0.18
CA ARG A 60 -5.06 13.06 -0.51
C ARG A 60 -6.12 12.28 -1.28
N THR A 61 -7.24 11.93 -0.64
CA THR A 61 -8.33 11.19 -1.28
C THR A 61 -8.91 11.97 -2.46
N ASP A 62 -9.14 13.28 -2.31
CA ASP A 62 -9.66 14.14 -3.37
C ASP A 62 -8.68 14.24 -4.56
N ALA A 63 -7.37 14.27 -4.30
CA ALA A 63 -6.36 14.22 -5.35
C ALA A 63 -6.39 12.88 -6.10
N ARG A 64 -6.53 11.75 -5.38
CA ARG A 64 -6.67 10.43 -6.00
C ARG A 64 -7.98 10.29 -6.77
N VAL A 65 -9.10 10.84 -6.29
CA VAL A 65 -10.36 10.90 -7.07
C VAL A 65 -10.12 11.67 -8.38
N ARG A 66 -9.45 12.82 -8.34
CA ARG A 66 -9.11 13.56 -9.57
C ARG A 66 -8.21 12.77 -10.52
N GLN A 67 -7.23 12.03 -9.99
CA GLN A 67 -6.32 11.19 -10.77
C GLN A 67 -7.05 10.02 -11.46
N PHE A 68 -7.83 9.26 -10.69
CA PHE A 68 -8.31 7.94 -11.11
C PHE A 68 -9.78 7.90 -11.51
N CYS A 69 -10.58 8.89 -11.09
CA CYS A 69 -12.02 8.93 -11.29
C CYS A 69 -12.45 10.09 -12.21
N SER A 70 -11.51 10.82 -12.82
CA SER A 70 -11.84 11.93 -13.73
C SER A 70 -12.41 11.45 -15.07
N LEU A 71 -13.23 12.31 -15.67
CA LEU A 71 -13.79 12.08 -16.99
C LEU A 71 -12.70 12.21 -18.07
N ASN A 72 -12.68 11.27 -19.01
CA ASN A 72 -11.92 11.41 -20.23
C ASN A 72 -12.58 12.41 -21.20
N ARG A 73 -11.94 12.66 -22.35
CA ARG A 73 -12.45 13.58 -23.40
C ARG A 73 -13.85 13.22 -23.90
N ALA A 74 -14.19 11.93 -23.91
CA ALA A 74 -15.51 11.44 -24.30
C ALA A 74 -16.57 11.57 -23.18
N GLY A 75 -16.20 12.12 -22.01
CA GLY A 75 -17.09 12.28 -20.87
C GLY A 75 -17.32 11.00 -20.09
N ASN A 76 -16.40 10.03 -20.14
CA ASN A 76 -16.50 8.78 -19.37
C ASN A 76 -15.42 8.73 -18.29
N ALA A 77 -15.80 8.30 -17.09
CA ALA A 77 -14.90 7.84 -16.05
C ALA A 77 -15.21 6.36 -15.77
N LEU A 78 -14.21 5.49 -15.88
CA LEU A 78 -14.33 4.05 -15.63
C LEU A 78 -13.28 3.64 -14.62
N CYS A 79 -13.63 2.68 -13.74
CA CYS A 79 -12.64 2.07 -12.87
C CYS A 79 -11.65 1.28 -13.74
N ALA A 80 -10.49 1.03 -13.18
CA ALA A 80 -9.35 0.56 -13.90
C ALA A 80 -9.57 -0.86 -14.47
N TRP A 81 -10.36 -1.69 -13.78
CA TRP A 81 -10.85 -3.00 -14.25
C TRP A 81 -11.80 -2.90 -15.45
N HIS A 82 -12.90 -2.14 -15.33
CA HIS A 82 -13.90 -2.01 -16.39
C HIS A 82 -13.33 -1.36 -17.65
N ASP A 83 -12.38 -0.43 -17.49
CA ASP A 83 -11.64 0.19 -18.60
C ASP A 83 -10.79 -0.84 -19.35
N SER A 84 -10.01 -1.65 -18.62
CA SER A 84 -9.13 -2.68 -19.22
C SER A 84 -9.89 -3.75 -20.00
N ARG A 85 -11.07 -4.16 -19.50
CA ARG A 85 -11.93 -5.18 -20.12
C ARG A 85 -12.93 -4.60 -21.12
N ARG A 86 -12.96 -3.28 -21.31
CA ARG A 86 -13.91 -2.57 -22.18
C ARG A 86 -15.36 -2.94 -21.90
N GLU A 87 -15.67 -3.11 -20.61
CA GLU A 87 -16.99 -3.51 -20.16
C GLU A 87 -18.05 -2.45 -20.45
N ARG A 88 -19.31 -2.88 -20.50
CA ARG A 88 -20.41 -1.95 -20.75
C ARG A 88 -20.57 -0.97 -19.60
N ARG A 89 -20.79 0.29 -19.96
CA ARG A 89 -21.11 1.37 -19.03
C ARG A 89 -22.50 1.18 -18.45
N MET A 90 -22.63 1.45 -17.15
CA MET A 90 -23.91 1.54 -16.46
C MET A 90 -24.59 2.89 -16.70
N TYR A 91 -23.81 3.97 -16.76
CA TYR A 91 -24.32 5.33 -16.99
C TYR A 91 -23.76 5.93 -18.29
N PRO A 92 -24.58 6.65 -19.08
CA PRO A 92 -24.12 7.39 -20.25
C PRO A 92 -23.03 8.42 -19.90
N PRO A 93 -22.23 8.88 -20.89
CA PRO A 93 -21.19 9.89 -20.66
C PRO A 93 -21.72 11.13 -19.93
N ARG A 94 -20.97 11.61 -18.92
CA ARG A 94 -21.30 12.74 -18.03
C ARG A 94 -22.59 12.58 -17.20
N MET A 95 -23.18 11.38 -17.17
CA MET A 95 -24.45 11.11 -16.50
C MET A 95 -24.32 10.15 -15.31
N ALA A 96 -23.11 9.89 -14.83
CA ALA A 96 -22.92 9.13 -13.59
C ALA A 96 -23.32 10.01 -12.38
N PRO A 97 -24.02 9.46 -11.38
CA PRO A 97 -24.32 10.17 -10.14
C PRO A 97 -23.06 10.62 -9.39
N PHE A 98 -23.19 11.62 -8.52
CA PHE A 98 -22.07 12.06 -7.67
C PHE A 98 -21.54 10.89 -6.82
N GLY A 99 -20.22 10.70 -6.81
CA GLY A 99 -19.56 9.59 -6.11
C GLY A 99 -19.49 8.29 -6.91
N PHE A 100 -20.03 8.25 -8.13
CA PHE A 100 -20.03 7.08 -9.00
C PHE A 100 -19.32 7.34 -10.33
N LEU A 101 -18.76 6.28 -10.89
CA LEU A 101 -18.17 6.22 -12.23
C LEU A 101 -19.21 5.75 -13.25
N ASN A 102 -18.98 6.00 -14.54
CA ASN A 102 -19.85 5.52 -15.62
C ASN A 102 -19.97 3.99 -15.69
N CYS A 103 -19.03 3.24 -15.13
CA CYS A 103 -19.12 1.78 -14.99
C CYS A 103 -19.97 1.31 -13.80
N GLY A 104 -20.53 2.22 -13.00
CA GLY A 104 -21.33 1.86 -11.81
C GLY A 104 -20.53 1.67 -10.52
N CYS A 105 -19.20 1.68 -10.57
CA CYS A 105 -18.38 1.63 -9.36
C CYS A 105 -18.40 2.96 -8.61
N THR A 106 -18.34 2.91 -7.28
CA THR A 106 -18.12 4.11 -6.47
C THR A 106 -16.66 4.59 -6.56
N HIS A 107 -16.41 5.85 -6.20
CA HIS A 107 -15.04 6.35 -6.06
C HIS A 107 -14.23 5.49 -5.08
N GLU A 108 -14.79 5.13 -3.93
CA GLU A 108 -14.12 4.28 -2.94
C GLU A 108 -13.70 2.93 -3.52
N GLN A 109 -14.59 2.29 -4.29
CA GLN A 109 -14.28 1.02 -4.95
C GLN A 109 -13.14 1.15 -5.97
N ALA A 110 -13.14 2.24 -6.74
CA ALA A 110 -12.09 2.49 -7.73
C ALA A 110 -10.75 2.82 -7.07
N LEU A 111 -10.75 3.59 -5.98
CA LEU A 111 -9.55 3.89 -5.21
C LEU A 111 -9.00 2.65 -4.50
N PHE A 112 -9.88 1.81 -3.95
CA PHE A 112 -9.47 0.55 -3.34
C PHE A 112 -8.84 -0.41 -4.36
N GLU A 113 -9.43 -0.56 -5.54
CA GLU A 113 -8.84 -1.32 -6.65
C GLU A 113 -7.45 -0.81 -7.02
N GLU A 114 -7.28 0.51 -7.07
CA GLU A 114 -5.99 1.13 -7.37
C GLU A 114 -4.96 0.85 -6.28
N SER A 115 -5.34 1.02 -5.01
CA SER A 115 -4.49 0.70 -3.87
C SER A 115 -4.05 -0.76 -3.91
N LEU A 116 -4.97 -1.70 -4.10
CA LEU A 116 -4.62 -3.12 -4.25
C LEU A 116 -3.61 -3.34 -5.39
N SER A 117 -3.83 -2.69 -6.54
CA SER A 117 -2.92 -2.80 -7.68
C SER A 117 -1.51 -2.25 -7.37
N ARG A 118 -1.37 -1.15 -6.63
CA ARG A 118 -0.06 -0.60 -6.22
C ARG A 118 0.71 -1.56 -5.31
N HIS A 119 -0.01 -2.34 -4.51
CA HIS A 119 0.55 -3.33 -3.59
C HIS A 119 0.64 -4.73 -4.20
N ASN A 120 0.60 -4.85 -5.54
CA ASN A 120 0.68 -6.10 -6.30
C ASN A 120 -0.41 -7.13 -5.93
N VAL A 121 -1.57 -6.68 -5.47
CA VAL A 121 -2.72 -7.54 -5.15
C VAL A 121 -3.69 -7.58 -6.32
N GLY A 122 -4.06 -8.80 -6.73
CA GLY A 122 -5.07 -9.04 -7.76
C GLY A 122 -4.53 -9.33 -9.16
N SER A 123 -3.22 -9.12 -9.40
CA SER A 123 -2.59 -9.55 -10.65
C SER A 123 -2.33 -11.07 -10.65
N TYR A 124 -2.68 -11.73 -11.74
CA TYR A 124 -2.48 -13.16 -11.94
C TYR A 124 -1.22 -13.49 -12.75
N LEU A 125 -0.63 -12.51 -13.45
CA LEU A 125 0.51 -12.71 -14.35
C LEU A 125 1.58 -11.63 -14.14
N PRO A 126 2.88 -11.98 -14.20
CA PRO A 126 3.95 -11.00 -14.13
C PRO A 126 3.82 -9.92 -15.21
N GLY A 127 3.95 -8.65 -14.83
CA GLY A 127 3.88 -7.50 -15.76
C GLY A 127 2.45 -7.03 -16.10
N ASP A 128 1.44 -7.77 -15.68
CA ASP A 128 0.05 -7.44 -15.95
C ASP A 128 -0.55 -6.63 -14.80
N SER A 129 -1.18 -5.50 -15.11
CA SER A 129 -2.05 -4.81 -14.15
C SER A 129 -3.44 -5.44 -14.18
N VAL A 130 -3.55 -6.77 -14.07
CA VAL A 130 -4.86 -7.42 -14.00
C VAL A 130 -5.47 -7.00 -12.68
N ARG A 131 -6.34 -6.01 -12.77
CA ARG A 131 -7.06 -5.44 -11.65
C ARG A 131 -8.10 -6.47 -11.22
N MET A 132 -8.36 -6.53 -9.92
CA MET A 132 -9.20 -7.54 -9.26
C MET A 132 -10.66 -7.46 -9.73
N ASP A 133 -11.31 -8.62 -9.91
CA ASP A 133 -12.74 -8.67 -10.27
C ASP A 133 -13.62 -7.92 -9.25
N PRO A 134 -14.53 -7.02 -9.67
CA PRO A 134 -15.50 -6.37 -8.79
C PRO A 134 -16.27 -7.30 -7.85
N ALA A 135 -16.59 -8.53 -8.29
CA ALA A 135 -17.28 -9.53 -7.48
C ALA A 135 -16.45 -10.03 -6.29
N LEU A 136 -15.11 -9.96 -6.38
CA LEU A 136 -14.21 -10.28 -5.27
C LEU A 136 -13.78 -9.02 -4.51
N ARG A 137 -13.49 -7.94 -5.25
CA ARG A 137 -13.04 -6.65 -4.71
C ARG A 137 -14.09 -6.01 -3.79
N ASN A 138 -15.35 -5.96 -4.19
CA ASN A 138 -16.39 -5.23 -3.45
C ASN A 138 -16.69 -5.86 -2.09
N PRO A 139 -16.88 -7.20 -1.97
CA PRO A 139 -17.02 -7.83 -0.66
C PRO A 139 -15.79 -7.64 0.23
N LEU A 140 -14.57 -7.67 -0.34
CA LEU A 140 -13.35 -7.42 0.42
C LEU A 140 -13.31 -5.98 0.97
N LEU A 141 -13.59 -4.98 0.14
CA LEU A 141 -13.69 -3.58 0.60
C LEU A 141 -14.70 -3.46 1.73
N LYS A 142 -15.89 -4.05 1.55
CA LYS A 142 -16.96 -3.96 2.55
C LYS A 142 -16.55 -4.60 3.88
N LEU A 143 -15.91 -5.77 3.83
CA LEU A 143 -15.34 -6.42 5.01
C LEU A 143 -14.32 -5.51 5.72
N LEU A 144 -13.41 -4.89 4.97
CA LEU A 144 -12.38 -4.02 5.52
C LEU A 144 -12.96 -2.76 6.15
N GLN A 145 -13.94 -2.14 5.51
CA GLN A 145 -14.68 -1.01 6.05
C GLN A 145 -15.42 -1.40 7.34
N ASP A 146 -16.16 -2.51 7.33
CA ASP A 146 -17.02 -2.89 8.45
C ASP A 146 -16.25 -3.42 9.66
N ARG A 147 -15.14 -4.14 9.43
CA ARG A 147 -14.39 -4.81 10.51
C ARG A 147 -13.17 -4.04 10.98
N TYR A 148 -12.60 -3.21 10.10
CA TYR A 148 -11.33 -2.53 10.36
C TYR A 148 -11.41 -1.02 10.12
N ASN A 149 -12.59 -0.48 9.79
CA ASN A 149 -12.81 0.94 9.50
C ASN A 149 -11.87 1.46 8.39
N TYR A 150 -11.61 0.62 7.39
CA TYR A 150 -10.72 0.94 6.28
C TYR A 150 -11.15 2.21 5.53
N ARG A 151 -10.17 3.04 5.20
CA ARG A 151 -10.29 4.25 4.37
C ARG A 151 -9.20 4.25 3.30
N ASP A 152 -9.47 4.93 2.17
CA ASP A 152 -8.44 5.17 1.14
C ASP A 152 -7.19 5.81 1.76
N GLY A 153 -6.04 5.18 1.61
CA GLY A 153 -4.78 5.63 2.19
C GLY A 153 -4.29 4.81 3.39
N ASP A 154 -5.09 3.92 3.97
CA ASP A 154 -4.65 3.10 5.10
C ASP A 154 -3.43 2.22 4.80
N PHE A 155 -3.28 1.73 3.56
CA PHE A 155 -2.10 0.95 3.17
C PHE A 155 -0.83 1.80 3.04
N GLU A 156 -0.97 3.12 2.94
CA GLU A 156 0.12 4.07 2.80
C GLU A 156 0.39 4.85 4.09
N ARG A 157 -0.04 4.28 5.22
CA ARG A 157 0.23 4.81 6.55
C ARG A 157 1.27 3.98 7.27
N ASP A 158 2.13 4.69 7.98
CA ASP A 158 3.01 4.08 8.95
C ASP A 158 2.19 3.61 10.15
N PRO A 159 2.15 2.30 10.45
CA PRO A 159 1.37 1.79 11.58
C PRO A 159 1.91 2.24 12.95
N ALA A 160 3.19 2.60 13.04
CA ALA A 160 3.81 3.04 14.30
C ALA A 160 3.56 4.52 14.58
N THR A 161 3.66 5.38 13.56
CA THR A 161 3.51 6.84 13.73
C THR A 161 2.14 7.37 13.34
N GLY A 162 1.36 6.61 12.58
CA GLY A 162 0.07 7.00 12.04
C GLY A 162 0.14 8.02 10.89
N ASN A 163 1.35 8.46 10.51
CA ASN A 163 1.59 9.41 9.43
C ASN A 163 1.58 8.71 8.06
N TRP A 164 1.56 9.51 6.98
CA TRP A 164 1.81 9.01 5.64
C TRP A 164 3.21 8.42 5.51
N LEU A 165 3.35 7.34 4.76
CA LEU A 165 4.64 6.89 4.26
C LEU A 165 5.28 7.98 3.39
N HIS A 166 6.61 7.94 3.27
CA HIS A 166 7.34 8.91 2.47
C HIS A 166 6.81 8.95 1.02
N GLY A 167 6.43 10.15 0.57
CA GLY A 167 5.88 10.33 -0.78
C GLY A 167 4.43 9.89 -0.96
N GLU A 168 3.70 9.55 0.12
CA GLU A 168 2.29 9.13 0.01
C GLU A 168 1.28 10.15 0.54
N GLY A 169 1.77 11.30 0.99
CA GLY A 169 0.94 12.41 1.48
C GLY A 169 0.21 13.18 0.36
N PRO A 170 -0.64 14.14 0.74
CA PRO A 170 -1.48 14.89 -0.20
C PRO A 170 -0.66 15.62 -1.26
N ALA A 171 0.46 16.25 -0.90
CA ALA A 171 1.29 17.02 -1.83
C ALA A 171 1.78 16.18 -3.04
N TYR A 172 2.17 14.93 -2.80
CA TYR A 172 2.57 14.02 -3.86
C TYR A 172 1.39 13.72 -4.79
N TRP A 173 0.24 13.36 -4.22
CA TRP A 173 -0.94 13.00 -5.00
C TRP A 173 -1.54 14.19 -5.74
N GLU A 174 -1.49 15.39 -5.17
CA GLU A 174 -1.88 16.64 -5.82
C GLU A 174 -0.97 16.97 -7.01
N GLN A 175 0.35 16.78 -6.85
CA GLN A 175 1.31 16.94 -7.94
C GLN A 175 1.02 15.94 -9.07
N GLN A 176 0.81 14.65 -8.74
CA GLN A 176 0.44 13.63 -9.73
C GLN A 176 -0.86 14.02 -10.47
N ALA A 177 -1.88 14.48 -9.74
CA ALA A 177 -3.14 14.97 -10.30
C ALA A 177 -2.95 16.16 -11.25
N ALA A 178 -2.05 17.08 -10.91
CA ALA A 178 -1.75 18.23 -11.75
C ALA A 178 -1.00 17.85 -13.04
N THR A 179 -0.13 16.85 -13.01
CA THR A 179 0.61 16.41 -14.20
C THR A 179 -0.28 15.78 -15.27
N GLY A 180 -1.48 15.31 -14.91
CA GLY A 180 -2.40 14.62 -15.82
C GLY A 180 -1.83 13.32 -16.39
N ALA A 181 -0.70 12.84 -15.86
CA ALA A 181 -0.09 11.59 -16.27
C ALA A 181 -1.07 10.47 -15.95
N ASN A 182 -1.62 9.83 -16.99
CA ASN A 182 -2.50 8.70 -16.79
C ASN A 182 -1.66 7.51 -16.30
N PRO A 183 -1.73 7.11 -15.02
CA PRO A 183 -0.91 6.02 -14.49
C PRO A 183 -1.27 4.66 -15.10
N ARG A 184 -2.34 4.61 -15.91
CA ARG A 184 -2.77 3.43 -16.67
C ARG A 184 -2.06 3.29 -18.02
N ARG A 185 -1.23 4.24 -18.44
CA ARG A 185 -0.34 4.09 -19.60
C ARG A 185 1.05 3.72 -19.08
N PRO A 186 1.60 2.55 -19.46
CA PRO A 186 3.02 2.32 -19.22
C PRO A 186 3.79 3.42 -19.94
N SER A 187 4.68 4.10 -19.21
CA SER A 187 5.72 4.93 -19.80
C SER A 187 6.44 4.05 -20.80
N GLY A 188 6.36 4.34 -22.09
CA GLY A 188 7.04 3.53 -23.10
C GLY A 188 8.52 3.47 -22.76
N GLU A 189 9.01 2.28 -22.42
CA GLU A 189 10.44 2.02 -22.43
C GLU A 189 10.93 2.32 -23.84
N VAL A 190 11.72 3.38 -23.97
CA VAL A 190 12.53 3.62 -25.15
C VAL A 190 13.57 2.50 -25.17
N SER A 191 13.29 1.44 -25.93
CA SER A 191 14.31 0.46 -26.29
C SER A 191 15.41 1.21 -27.05
N ILE A 192 16.50 1.50 -26.35
CA ILE A 192 17.76 1.92 -26.97
C ILE A 192 18.22 0.71 -27.79
N GLY A 193 17.96 0.77 -29.10
CA GLY A 193 18.52 -0.18 -30.05
C GLY A 193 20.03 -0.03 -30.04
N THR A 194 20.72 -1.03 -29.52
CA THR A 194 22.13 -1.26 -29.82
C THR A 194 22.24 -1.66 -31.29
N ALA A 195 22.93 -0.82 -32.05
CA ALA A 195 23.40 -1.14 -33.38
C ALA A 195 24.49 -2.22 -33.29
N ASP A 196 24.40 -3.21 -34.18
CA ASP A 196 25.52 -3.94 -34.76
C ASP A 196 25.28 -4.04 -36.27
#